data_AF-A0A259DN10-F1
#
_entry.id   AF-A0A259DN10-F1
#
_cell.length_a   1.000
_cell.length_b   1.000
_cell.length_c   1.000
_cell.angle_alpha   90.00
_cell.angle_beta   90.00
_cell.angle_gamma   90.00
#
_symmetry.space_group_name_H-M   'P 1'
#
loop_
_entity.id
_entity.type
_entity.pdbx_description
1 polymer ?
#
loop_
_entity_poly.entity_id
_entity_poly.type
_entity_poly.pdbx_seq_one_letter_code
_entity_poly.pdbx_strand_id
1 'polypeptide(L)' 'MNLMNLVTVSEYIQTRGRIFPSEASFAWFIRCNKEQLSQMGALARPTRRTLVNATAMDHAVLVIGEEACKRK' A
#
# COMPACT_ATOMS: atom_id res chain seq x y z
N MET A 1 14.96 -7.55 0.31
CA MET A 1 13.99 -6.48 -0.05
C MET A 1 14.24 -6.13 -1.51
N ASN A 2 13.39 -6.58 -2.43
CA ASN A 2 13.60 -6.41 -3.87
C ASN A 2 13.20 -4.97 -4.26
N LEU A 3 14.17 -4.11 -4.58
CA LEU A 3 14.00 -2.68 -4.86
C LEU A 3 13.34 -2.39 -6.22
N MET A 4 13.02 -3.43 -7.01
CA MET A 4 12.69 -3.30 -8.43
C MET A 4 11.30 -2.71 -8.77
N ASN A 5 10.49 -2.28 -7.80
CA ASN A 5 9.16 -1.73 -8.11
C ASN A 5 8.69 -0.63 -7.15
N LEU A 6 9.62 0.26 -6.76
CA LEU A 6 9.30 1.45 -5.99
C LEU A 6 8.68 2.52 -6.89
N VAL A 7 7.45 2.92 -6.58
CA VAL A 7 6.71 3.97 -7.26
C VAL A 7 6.25 5.03 -6.26
N THR A 8 5.92 6.21 -6.76
CA THR A 8 5.24 7.23 -5.96
C THR A 8 3.81 6.79 -5.64
N VAL A 9 3.24 7.42 -4.61
CA VAL A 9 1.83 7.22 -4.24
C VAL A 9 0.90 7.53 -5.40
N SER A 10 1.17 8.62 -6.13
CA SER A 10 0.34 9.06 -7.26
C SER A 10 0.35 8.03 -8.40
N GLU A 11 1.52 7.54 -8.79
CA GLU A 11 1.67 6.50 -9.82
C GLU A 11 0.97 5.19 -9.46
N TYR A 12 1.07 4.77 -8.19
CA TYR A 12 0.36 3.59 -7.69
C TYR A 12 -1.16 3.77 -7.81
N ILE A 13 -1.69 4.92 -7.40
CA ILE A 13 -3.13 5.17 -7.44
C ILE A 13 -3.65 5.29 -8.88
N GLN A 14 -2.92 5.95 -9.79
CA GLN A 14 -3.33 6.07 -11.19
C GLN A 14 -3.61 4.71 -11.83
N THR A 15 -2.83 3.69 -11.45
CA THR A 15 -2.98 2.33 -11.99
C THR A 15 -3.98 1.47 -11.20
N ARG A 16 -4.26 1.81 -9.93
CA ARG A 16 -5.16 1.08 -9.01
C ARG A 16 -6.38 1.91 -8.59
N GLY A 17 -6.81 2.87 -9.41
CA GLY A 17 -7.87 3.83 -9.06
C GLY A 17 -9.23 3.21 -8.72
N ARG A 18 -9.47 1.97 -9.17
CA ARG A 18 -10.67 1.19 -8.80
C ARG A 18 -10.66 0.69 -7.35
N ILE A 19 -9.47 0.51 -6.76
CA ILE A 19 -9.28 0.07 -5.38
C ILE A 19 -9.17 1.30 -4.47
N PHE A 20 -8.39 2.30 -4.90
CA PHE A 20 -8.18 3.54 -4.19
C PHE A 20 -8.65 4.71 -5.06
N PRO A 21 -9.89 5.21 -4.87
CA PRO A 21 -10.46 6.24 -5.74
C PRO A 21 -9.81 7.62 -5.55
N SER A 22 -9.04 7.82 -4.48
CA SER A 22 -8.33 9.07 -4.20
C SER A 22 -7.09 8.86 -3.34
N GLU A 23 -6.17 9.83 -3.37
CA GLU A 23 -5.02 9.86 -2.45
C GLU A 23 -5.45 9.86 -0.98
N ALA A 24 -6.58 10.50 -0.65
CA ALA A 24 -7.13 10.50 0.70
C ALA A 24 -7.56 9.09 1.15
N SER A 25 -8.21 8.33 0.28
CA SER A 25 -8.59 6.93 0.57
C SER A 25 -7.37 6.05 0.80
N PHE A 26 -6.34 6.23 -0.02
CA PHE A 26 -5.09 5.49 0.12
C PHE A 26 -4.32 5.88 1.38
N ALA A 27 -4.26 7.18 1.70
CA ALA A 27 -3.65 7.68 2.93
C ALA A 27 -4.36 7.15 4.18
N TRP A 28 -5.71 7.10 4.15
CA TRP A 28 -6.50 6.47 5.21
C TRP A 28 -6.14 4.99 5.38
N PHE A 29 -6.06 4.23 4.28
CA PHE A 29 -5.70 2.82 4.31
C PHE A 29 -4.30 2.59 4.89
N ILE A 30 -3.31 3.40 4.46
CA ILE A 30 -1.96 3.36 5.02
C ILE A 30 -1.98 3.65 6.52
N ARG A 31 -2.74 4.66 6.96
CA ARG A 31 -2.81 5.03 8.38
C ARG A 31 -3.39 3.90 9.23
N CYS A 32 -4.44 3.23 8.75
CA CYS A 32 -5.09 2.14 9.47
C CYS A 32 -4.25 0.87 9.54
N ASN A 33 -3.42 0.60 8.52
CA ASN A 33 -2.68 -0.67 8.40
C ASN A 33 -1.15 -0.47 8.44
N LYS A 34 -0.68 0.65 8.99
CA LYS A 34 0.71 1.12 8.88
C LYS A 34 1.73 0.07 9.31
N GLU A 35 1.48 -0.61 10.42
CA GLU A 35 2.39 -1.59 11.00
C GLU A 35 2.52 -2.83 10.08
N GLN A 36 1.38 -3.40 9.68
CA GLN A 36 1.33 -4.56 8.77
C GLN A 36 1.97 -4.23 7.41
N LEU A 37 1.69 -3.05 6.85
CA LEU A 37 2.31 -2.58 5.60
C LEU A 37 3.83 -2.44 5.72
N SER A 38 4.34 -2.02 6.88
CA SER A 38 5.77 -1.93 7.13
C SER A 38 6.42 -3.32 7.24
N GLN A 39 5.78 -4.26 7.93
CA GLN A 39 6.27 -5.63 8.07
C GLN A 39 6.31 -6.36 6.72
N MET A 40 5.32 -6.11 5.86
CA MET A 40 5.25 -6.69 4.51
C MET A 40 6.16 -5.99 3.49
N GLY A 41 6.88 -4.93 3.88
CA GLY A 41 7.74 -4.17 2.98
C GLY A 41 7.00 -3.43 1.86
N ALA A 42 5.72 -3.13 2.06
CA ALA A 42 4.87 -2.40 1.11
C ALA A 42 5.19 -0.90 1.04
N LEU A 43 5.74 -0.35 2.12
CA LEU A 43 6.13 1.05 2.23
C LEU A 43 7.64 1.17 2.37
N ALA A 44 8.23 2.09 1.60
CA ALA A 44 9.63 2.47 1.72
C ALA A 44 9.74 3.96 2.02
N ARG A 45 10.60 4.30 2.97
CA ARG A 45 10.94 5.69 3.31
C ARG A 45 12.45 5.89 3.28
N PRO A 46 13.09 5.82 2.10
CA PRO A 46 14.52 6.07 1.98
C PRO A 46 14.87 7.54 2.32
N THR A 47 13.91 8.47 2.22
CA THR A 47 14.04 9.89 2.62
C THR A 47 12.74 10.38 3.25
N ARG A 48 12.48 11.71 3.29
CA ARG A 48 11.20 12.30 3.71
C ARG A 48 10.02 11.96 2.79
N ARG A 49 10.25 11.31 1.64
CA ARG A 49 9.20 10.88 0.71
C ARG A 49 8.79 9.43 0.98
N THR A 50 7.49 9.17 0.96
CA THR A 50 6.93 7.82 1.05
C THR A 50 6.85 7.25 -0.37
N LEU A 51 7.52 6.11 -0.57
CA LEU A 51 7.44 5.32 -1.79
C LEU A 51 6.66 4.04 -1.49
N VAL A 52 6.01 3.52 -2.52
CA VAL A 52 5.22 2.30 -2.47
C VAL A 52 5.98 1.24 -3.24
N ASN A 53 6.23 0.08 -2.63
CA ASN A 53 6.60 -1.10 -3.38
C ASN A 53 5.32 -1.69 -3.97
N ALA A 54 5.07 -1.48 -5.26
CA ALA A 54 3.79 -1.79 -5.88
C ALA A 54 3.38 -3.26 -5.68
N THR A 55 4.30 -4.20 -5.88
CA THR A 55 4.03 -5.64 -5.75
C THR A 55 3.74 -6.03 -4.29
N ALA A 56 4.51 -5.51 -3.33
CA ALA A 56 4.29 -5.79 -1.92
C ALA A 56 3.01 -5.12 -1.40
N MET A 57 2.66 -3.94 -1.93
CA MET A 57 1.42 -3.24 -1.62
C MET A 57 0.20 -3.99 -2.16
N ASP A 58 0.23 -4.43 -3.42
CA ASP A 58 -0.85 -5.24 -4.01
C ASP A 58 -1.10 -6.50 -3.17
N HIS A 59 -0.02 -7.20 -2.76
CA HIS A 59 -0.12 -8.37 -1.87
C HIS A 59 -0.70 -8.02 -0.50
N ALA A 60 -0.27 -6.90 0.11
CA ALA A 60 -0.78 -6.47 1.41
C ALA A 60 -2.27 -6.11 1.37
N VAL A 61 -2.73 -5.45 0.30
CA VAL A 61 -4.15 -5.13 0.10
C VAL A 61 -4.99 -6.40 0.07
N LEU A 62 -4.53 -7.45 -0.60
CA LEU A 62 -5.24 -8.74 -0.63
C LEU A 62 -5.29 -9.39 0.75
N VAL A 63 -4.16 -9.49 1.45
CA VAL A 63 -4.10 -10.10 2.79
C VAL A 63 -5.02 -9.38 3.77
N ILE A 64 -4.93 -8.05 3.84
CA ILE A 64 -5.77 -7.22 4.73
C ILE A 64 -7.25 -7.36 4.36
N GLY A 65 -7.57 -7.37 3.06
CA GLY A 65 -8.94 -7.57 2.60
C GLY A 65 -9.51 -8.93 2.98
N GLU A 66 -8.70 -9.98 2.87
CA GLU A 66 -9.10 -11.34 3.23
C GLU A 66 -9.32 -11.48 4.74
N GLU A 67 -8.44 -10.90 5.56
CA GLU A 67 -8.60 -10.83 7.01
C GLU A 67 -9.86 -10.06 7.41
N ALA A 68 -10.14 -8.93 6.76
CA ALA A 68 -11.34 -8.14 7.01
C ALA A 68 -12.63 -8.90 6.63
N CYS A 69 -12.59 -9.74 5.59
CA CYS A 69 -13.72 -10.59 5.21
C CYS A 69 -13.98 -11.71 6.24
N LYS A 70 -12.93 -12.29 6.82
CA LYS A 70 -13.03 -13.36 7.84
C LYS A 70 -13.57 -12.86 9.19
N ARG A 71 -13.51 -11.54 9.45
CA ARG A 71 -14.00 -10.90 10.67
C ARG A 71 -15.46 -10.47 10.60
N LYS A 72 -16.12 -10.63 9.44
CA LYS A 72 -17.55 -10.41 9.25
C LYS A 72 -18.31 -11.72 9.41
#